data_AF-A0A1H9AAU7-F1
#
_entry.id   AF-A0A1H9AAU7-F1
#
_cell.length_a   1.000
_cell.length_b   1.000
_cell.length_c   1.000
_cell.angle_alpha   90.00
_cell.angle_beta   90.00
_cell.angle_gamma   90.00
#
_symmetry.space_group_name_H-M   'P 1'
#
loop_
_entity.id
_entity.type
_entity.pdbx_description
1 polymer ?
#
loop_
_entity_poly.entity_id
_entity_poly.type
_entity_poly.pdbx_seq_one_letter_code
_entity_poly.pdbx_strand_id
1 'polypeptide(L)'
;MGPAARLRGRARLLTLALVSLLVAVGGCDGASSDVRLVVSPAATRMDEPVELVVTGLAPGSATEVSVRSVDAGGTVWTSSATFAADASGRVDPSTMAPTSGGYAGAWAMGLFGLMTTSAPGPSYRWPTTGPATFDVEAVQNGRTVASTSVARTFWTAPPKITSFTRAADGFVGTSVVPAGAQRGPAALLLGGSEGGDPAIGAYLLAARGIPTLSVAYFEAPGLPSALRNIPLEYFDTPLR
;
A
#
# COMPACT_ATOMS: atom_id res chain seq x y z
N MET A 1 -94.24 -47.87 44.02
CA MET A 1 -93.82 -47.78 45.43
C MET A 1 -92.41 -47.18 45.45
N GLY A 2 -92.21 -46.05 46.13
CA GLY A 2 -90.88 -45.43 46.32
C GLY A 2 -89.96 -46.25 47.25
N PRO A 3 -88.78 -45.75 47.68
CA PRO A 3 -88.52 -44.35 48.04
C PRO A 3 -87.12 -43.78 47.66
N ALA A 4 -86.91 -42.56 48.17
CA ALA A 4 -85.85 -41.58 47.98
C ALA A 4 -84.49 -41.87 48.66
N ALA A 5 -83.43 -41.14 48.24
CA ALA A 5 -82.43 -40.43 49.08
C ALA A 5 -81.33 -39.76 48.20
N ARG A 6 -81.27 -38.43 48.12
CA ARG A 6 -80.38 -37.46 48.82
C ARG A 6 -78.88 -37.45 48.45
N LEU A 7 -78.48 -36.32 47.83
CA LEU A 7 -77.37 -35.39 48.16
C LEU A 7 -75.92 -35.89 48.31
N ARG A 8 -75.00 -35.39 47.47
CA ARG A 8 -73.94 -34.38 47.81
C ARG A 8 -72.94 -34.24 46.65
N GLY A 9 -72.56 -33.00 46.37
CA GLY A 9 -71.74 -32.65 45.20
C GLY A 9 -70.24 -32.79 45.37
N ARG A 10 -69.53 -32.38 44.32
CA ARG A 10 -68.21 -31.73 44.36
C ARG A 10 -67.90 -31.22 42.95
N ALA A 11 -67.72 -29.91 42.82
CA ALA A 11 -67.21 -29.28 41.61
C ALA A 11 -65.76 -29.73 41.36
N ARG A 12 -65.42 -30.00 40.10
CA ARG A 12 -64.04 -30.11 39.61
C ARG A 12 -63.89 -29.18 38.42
N LEU A 13 -63.17 -28.08 38.62
CA LEU A 13 -62.50 -27.31 37.56
C LEU A 13 -61.21 -28.03 37.14
N LEU A 14 -60.65 -27.59 36.00
CA LEU A 14 -59.27 -27.78 35.46
C LEU A 14 -59.22 -28.75 34.25
N THR A 15 -58.62 -28.46 33.08
CA THR A 15 -58.05 -27.26 32.44
C THR A 15 -57.87 -27.65 30.96
N LEU A 16 -58.26 -26.83 29.98
CA LEU A 16 -57.87 -27.05 28.58
C LEU A 16 -56.44 -26.55 28.37
N ALA A 17 -55.52 -27.43 27.97
CA ALA A 17 -54.18 -27.05 27.52
C ALA A 17 -54.24 -26.68 26.03
N LEU A 18 -53.97 -25.41 25.71
CA LEU A 18 -53.81 -24.91 24.34
C LEU A 18 -52.33 -25.06 23.95
N VAL A 19 -52.04 -25.89 22.94
CA VAL A 19 -50.68 -26.04 22.39
C VAL A 19 -50.50 -25.02 21.26
N SER A 20 -49.72 -23.99 21.54
CA SER A 20 -49.31 -22.97 20.55
C SER A 20 -48.11 -23.50 19.75
N LEU A 21 -48.32 -23.79 18.47
CA LEU A 21 -47.26 -24.17 17.53
C LEU A 21 -46.58 -22.89 17.00
N LEU A 22 -45.39 -22.56 17.49
CA LEU A 22 -44.54 -21.52 16.89
C LEU A 22 -43.86 -22.10 15.64
N VAL A 23 -44.21 -21.56 14.47
CA VAL A 23 -43.43 -21.72 13.24
C VAL A 23 -42.30 -20.69 13.28
N ALA A 24 -41.09 -21.13 13.58
CA ALA A 24 -39.89 -20.31 13.43
C ALA A 24 -39.54 -20.21 11.94
N VAL A 25 -39.79 -19.04 11.34
CA VAL A 25 -39.17 -18.67 10.07
C VAL A 25 -37.70 -18.41 10.37
N GLY A 26 -36.85 -19.38 10.00
CA GLY A 26 -35.40 -19.20 10.03
C GLY A 26 -35.02 -18.12 9.05
N GLY A 27 -34.74 -16.91 9.56
CA GLY A 27 -33.97 -15.94 8.81
C GLY A 27 -32.63 -16.56 8.47
N CYS A 28 -32.26 -16.54 7.20
CA CYS A 28 -30.86 -16.68 6.81
C CYS A 28 -30.13 -15.48 7.41
N ASP A 29 -29.65 -15.62 8.64
CA ASP A 29 -28.57 -14.81 9.16
C ASP A 29 -27.38 -15.09 8.23
N GLY A 30 -27.19 -14.19 7.25
CA GLY A 30 -26.00 -14.16 6.45
C GLY A 30 -24.83 -14.15 7.42
N ALA A 31 -24.03 -15.22 7.40
CA ALA A 31 -22.81 -15.28 8.19
C ALA A 31 -22.05 -13.97 7.94
N SER A 32 -21.89 -13.18 8.99
CA SER A 32 -21.01 -12.02 8.96
C SER A 32 -19.60 -12.57 8.75
N SER A 33 -19.20 -12.76 7.49
CA SER A 33 -17.83 -13.08 7.16
C SER A 33 -16.98 -11.90 7.58
N ASP A 34 -16.04 -12.16 8.48
CA ASP A 34 -15.08 -11.16 8.93
C ASP A 34 -14.23 -10.76 7.73
N VAL A 35 -14.44 -9.54 7.21
CA VAL A 35 -13.74 -9.06 6.02
C VAL A 35 -12.27 -8.91 6.38
N ARG A 36 -11.40 -9.56 5.62
CA ARG A 36 -9.97 -9.55 5.89
C ARG A 36 -9.22 -8.94 4.72
N LEU A 37 -8.47 -7.88 5.01
CA LEU A 37 -7.50 -7.26 4.10
C LEU A 37 -6.09 -7.69 4.50
N VAL A 38 -5.32 -8.18 3.54
CA VAL A 38 -3.91 -8.54 3.70
C VAL A 38 -3.06 -7.80 2.70
N VAL A 39 -1.96 -7.26 3.20
CA VAL A 39 -0.83 -6.85 2.38
C VAL A 39 0.39 -7.66 2.81
N SER A 40 1.02 -8.36 1.88
CA SER A 40 2.13 -9.28 2.16
C SER A 40 3.31 -9.06 1.21
N PRO A 41 4.55 -9.03 1.72
CA PRO A 41 4.90 -8.99 3.13
C PRO A 41 4.53 -7.64 3.78
N ALA A 42 4.35 -7.62 5.11
CA ALA A 42 4.00 -6.39 5.86
C ALA A 42 5.15 -5.37 5.93
N ALA A 43 6.37 -5.79 5.61
CA ALA A 43 7.51 -4.91 5.42
C ALA A 43 8.34 -5.39 4.22
N THR A 44 8.76 -4.48 3.34
CA THR A 44 9.50 -4.81 2.12
C THR A 44 10.41 -3.67 1.67
N ARG A 45 11.23 -3.91 0.64
CA ARG A 45 11.95 -2.83 -0.02
C ARG A 45 11.03 -2.00 -0.90
N MET A 46 11.44 -0.75 -1.13
CA MET A 46 10.76 0.22 -1.98
C MET A 46 10.52 -0.29 -3.42
N ASP A 47 11.40 -1.12 -3.96
CA ASP A 47 11.34 -1.66 -5.32
C ASP A 47 10.77 -3.09 -5.38
N GLU A 48 10.41 -3.67 -4.24
CA GLU A 48 9.83 -5.01 -4.16
C GLU A 48 8.30 -4.94 -4.19
N PRO A 49 7.64 -5.87 -4.92
CA PRO A 49 6.19 -5.90 -5.00
C PRO A 49 5.57 -6.36 -3.68
N VAL A 50 4.31 -6.00 -3.47
CA VAL A 50 3.46 -6.52 -2.39
C VAL A 50 2.23 -7.18 -2.99
N GLU A 51 1.77 -8.26 -2.38
CA GLU A 51 0.48 -8.86 -2.64
C GLU A 51 -0.59 -8.13 -1.81
N LEU A 52 -1.71 -7.75 -2.43
CA LEU A 52 -2.85 -7.14 -1.76
C LEU A 52 -4.09 -7.99 -2.05
N VAL A 53 -4.73 -8.49 -1.00
CA VAL A 53 -5.95 -9.32 -1.13
C VAL A 53 -6.98 -8.92 -0.08
N VAL A 54 -8.23 -8.74 -0.51
CA VAL A 54 -9.40 -8.64 0.37
C VAL A 54 -10.21 -9.93 0.25
N THR A 55 -10.65 -10.50 1.37
CA THR A 55 -11.45 -11.73 1.44
C THR A 55 -12.61 -11.57 2.41
N GLY A 56 -13.57 -12.48 2.36
CA GLY A 56 -14.75 -12.45 3.24
C GLY A 56 -15.81 -11.43 2.79
N LEU A 57 -15.76 -10.99 1.53
CA LEU A 57 -16.75 -10.09 0.94
C LEU A 57 -17.97 -10.90 0.46
N ALA A 58 -19.14 -10.26 0.37
CA ALA A 58 -20.25 -10.86 -0.37
C ALA A 58 -19.91 -10.93 -1.88
N PRO A 59 -20.16 -12.06 -2.58
CA PRO A 59 -19.89 -12.16 -4.02
C PRO A 59 -20.57 -11.03 -4.82
N GLY A 60 -19.83 -10.43 -5.76
CA GLY A 60 -20.28 -9.31 -6.59
C GLY A 60 -20.42 -7.97 -5.86
N SER A 61 -20.16 -7.90 -4.55
CA SER A 61 -20.22 -6.64 -3.82
C SER A 61 -19.14 -5.67 -4.31
N ALA A 62 -19.51 -4.39 -4.40
CA ALA A 62 -18.58 -3.31 -4.71
C ALA A 62 -17.74 -2.98 -3.48
N THR A 63 -16.42 -3.09 -3.62
CA THR A 63 -15.45 -2.79 -2.58
C THR A 63 -14.43 -1.80 -3.14
N GLU A 64 -14.36 -0.62 -2.54
CA GLU A 64 -13.27 0.31 -2.81
C GLU A 64 -12.05 -0.09 -1.99
N VAL A 65 -10.89 -0.16 -2.63
CA VAL A 65 -9.60 -0.31 -1.96
C VAL A 65 -8.86 1.01 -2.13
N SER A 66 -8.44 1.61 -1.02
CA SER A 66 -7.68 2.85 -1.01
C SER A 66 -6.31 2.65 -0.39
N VAL A 67 -5.32 3.40 -0.88
CA VAL A 67 -3.97 3.45 -0.31
C VAL A 67 -3.66 4.90 0.01
N ARG A 68 -3.10 5.14 1.20
CA ARG A 68 -2.69 6.46 1.67
C ARG A 68 -1.27 6.39 2.22
N SER A 69 -0.47 7.42 1.97
CA SER A 69 0.84 7.56 2.58
C SER A 69 1.19 9.03 2.78
N VAL A 70 2.08 9.30 3.74
CA VAL A 70 2.65 10.63 3.98
C VAL A 70 4.14 10.55 3.71
N ASP A 71 4.60 11.35 2.76
CA ASP A 71 6.01 11.33 2.35
C ASP A 71 6.91 12.08 3.35
N ALA A 72 8.23 12.03 3.13
CA ALA A 72 9.20 12.69 4.01
C ALA A 72 9.11 14.22 3.99
N GLY A 73 8.36 14.81 3.05
CA GLY A 73 8.03 16.24 3.01
C GLY A 73 6.77 16.60 3.77
N GLY A 74 6.02 15.62 4.30
CA GLY A 74 4.74 15.81 4.95
C GLY A 74 3.57 15.88 3.97
N THR A 75 3.79 15.58 2.69
CA THR A 75 2.74 15.59 1.66
C THR A 75 1.94 14.30 1.72
N VAL A 76 0.61 14.42 1.72
CA VAL A 76 -0.30 13.28 1.66
C VAL A 76 -0.47 12.83 0.22
N TRP A 77 -0.27 11.54 0.00
CA TRP A 77 -0.48 10.85 -1.27
C TRP A 77 -1.60 9.82 -1.11
N THR A 78 -2.48 9.72 -2.09
CA THR A 78 -3.59 8.76 -2.08
C THR A 78 -3.86 8.15 -3.44
N SER A 79 -4.40 6.94 -3.44
CA SER A 79 -5.07 6.33 -4.59
C SER A 79 -6.28 5.54 -4.10
N SER A 80 -7.24 5.30 -4.98
CA SER A 80 -8.31 4.34 -4.74
C SER A 80 -8.80 3.72 -6.04
N ALA A 81 -9.32 2.51 -5.94
CA ALA A 81 -10.01 1.83 -7.02
C ALA A 81 -11.09 0.89 -6.48
N THR A 82 -12.20 0.79 -7.20
CA THR A 82 -13.34 -0.04 -6.83
C THR A 82 -13.29 -1.33 -7.61
N PHE A 83 -13.56 -2.45 -6.93
CA PHE A 83 -13.62 -3.78 -7.51
C PHE A 83 -14.97 -4.41 -7.19
N ALA A 84 -15.45 -5.27 -8.09
CA ALA A 84 -16.52 -6.20 -7.78
C ALA A 84 -15.89 -7.49 -7.23
N ALA A 85 -16.25 -7.89 -6.01
CA ALA A 85 -15.76 -9.13 -5.43
C ALA A 85 -16.11 -10.33 -6.31
N ASP A 86 -15.20 -11.29 -6.44
CA ASP A 86 -15.43 -12.49 -7.24
C ASP A 86 -16.46 -13.45 -6.59
N ALA A 87 -16.71 -14.59 -7.24
CA ALA A 87 -17.66 -15.59 -6.75
C ALA A 87 -17.30 -16.18 -5.37
N SER A 88 -16.03 -16.07 -4.96
CA SER A 88 -15.53 -16.51 -3.66
C SER A 88 -15.52 -15.40 -2.60
N GLY A 89 -15.93 -14.19 -2.95
CA GLY A 89 -15.87 -13.04 -2.05
C GLY A 89 -14.46 -12.45 -1.92
N ARG A 90 -13.64 -12.55 -2.97
CA ARG A 90 -12.25 -12.07 -3.00
C ARG A 90 -12.08 -10.89 -3.95
N VAL A 91 -11.19 -9.97 -3.58
CA VAL A 91 -10.62 -8.93 -4.45
C VAL A 91 -9.11 -9.08 -4.45
N ASP A 92 -8.52 -9.17 -5.64
CA ASP A 92 -7.07 -9.28 -5.86
C ASP A 92 -6.67 -8.47 -7.11
N PRO A 93 -6.10 -7.26 -6.92
CA PRO A 93 -5.69 -6.39 -8.03
C PRO A 93 -4.67 -7.00 -8.99
N SER A 94 -3.95 -8.07 -8.61
CA SER A 94 -2.99 -8.73 -9.51
C SER A 94 -3.68 -9.47 -10.67
N THR A 95 -4.95 -9.84 -10.50
CA THR A 95 -5.73 -10.61 -11.47
C THR A 95 -7.05 -9.95 -11.85
N MET A 96 -7.47 -8.93 -11.11
CA MET A 96 -8.75 -8.25 -11.30
C MET A 96 -8.54 -6.81 -11.73
N ALA A 97 -9.23 -6.40 -12.81
CA ALA A 97 -9.31 -5.00 -13.18
C ALA A 97 -10.34 -4.28 -12.28
N PRO A 98 -10.07 -3.04 -11.85
CA PRO A 98 -11.08 -2.25 -11.15
C PRO A 98 -12.23 -1.87 -12.09
N THR A 99 -13.42 -1.73 -11.52
CA THR A 99 -14.62 -1.22 -12.20
C THR A 99 -14.61 0.31 -12.33
N SER A 100 -13.88 1.00 -11.45
CA SER A 100 -13.67 2.45 -11.47
C SER A 100 -12.47 2.85 -10.60
N GLY A 101 -11.94 4.07 -10.79
CA GLY A 101 -10.95 4.67 -9.90
C GLY A 101 -9.66 5.08 -10.62
N GLY A 102 -8.54 5.00 -9.90
CA GLY A 102 -7.25 5.58 -10.32
C GLY A 102 -6.53 4.90 -11.47
N TYR A 103 -7.01 3.74 -11.94
CA TYR A 103 -6.42 3.03 -13.09
C TYR A 103 -7.39 2.03 -13.72
N ALA A 104 -6.97 1.42 -14.82
CA ALA A 104 -7.68 0.36 -15.53
C ALA A 104 -6.76 -0.85 -15.76
N GLY A 105 -7.36 -2.02 -15.98
CA GLY A 105 -6.64 -3.28 -16.13
C GLY A 105 -6.20 -3.89 -14.79
N ALA A 106 -5.86 -5.18 -14.82
CA ALA A 106 -5.31 -5.85 -13.63
C ALA A 106 -3.86 -5.42 -13.42
N TRP A 107 -3.56 -4.89 -12.23
CA TRP A 107 -2.21 -4.47 -11.87
C TRP A 107 -2.02 -4.49 -10.35
N ALA A 108 -1.23 -5.46 -9.87
CA ALA A 108 -0.95 -5.66 -8.44
C ALA A 108 -0.50 -4.38 -7.71
N MET A 109 0.39 -3.61 -8.35
CA MET A 109 0.98 -2.40 -7.78
C MET A 109 0.26 -1.11 -8.22
N GLY A 110 -0.88 -1.19 -8.92
CA GLY A 110 -1.55 -0.01 -9.47
C GLY A 110 -1.92 1.02 -8.40
N LEU A 111 -2.47 0.56 -7.27
CA LEU A 111 -2.80 1.44 -6.14
C LEU A 111 -1.56 2.09 -5.50
N PHE A 112 -0.43 1.40 -5.44
CA PHE A 112 0.81 1.95 -4.84
C PHE A 112 1.56 2.86 -5.82
N GLY A 113 1.56 2.52 -7.11
CA GLY A 113 2.33 3.19 -8.16
C GLY A 113 1.66 4.42 -8.75
N LEU A 114 0.33 4.52 -8.66
CA LEU A 114 -0.46 5.63 -9.22
C LEU A 114 -1.09 6.52 -8.15
N MET A 115 -0.43 6.63 -6.99
CA MET A 115 -0.83 7.60 -5.97
C MET A 115 -0.67 9.02 -6.49
N THR A 116 -1.60 9.88 -6.10
CA THR A 116 -1.64 11.29 -6.47
C THR A 116 -1.66 12.15 -5.21
N THR A 117 -1.34 13.43 -5.36
CA THR A 117 -1.46 14.43 -4.30
C THR A 117 -2.07 15.70 -4.86
N SER A 118 -2.72 16.48 -4.00
CA SER A 118 -3.21 17.82 -4.35
C SER A 118 -2.14 18.90 -4.22
N ALA A 119 -1.01 18.60 -3.57
CA ALA A 119 0.09 19.55 -3.42
C ALA A 119 0.86 19.72 -4.74
N PRO A 120 1.26 20.95 -5.11
CA PRO A 120 2.19 21.15 -6.21
C PRO A 120 3.57 20.66 -5.80
N GLY A 121 4.22 19.88 -6.66
CA GLY A 121 5.56 19.37 -6.39
C GLY A 121 5.85 18.11 -7.19
N PRO A 122 7.12 17.69 -7.26
CA PRO A 122 7.50 16.49 -7.98
C PRO A 122 7.15 15.23 -7.18
N SER A 123 7.55 14.10 -7.74
CA SER A 123 7.47 12.73 -7.21
C SER A 123 7.50 12.58 -5.68
N TYR A 124 6.83 11.52 -5.20
CA TYR A 124 6.84 11.07 -3.81
C TYR A 124 8.23 11.13 -3.14
N ARG A 125 8.36 11.87 -2.04
CA ARG A 125 9.64 12.03 -1.33
C ARG A 125 9.89 10.89 -0.35
N TRP A 126 10.72 9.94 -0.74
CA TRP A 126 11.04 8.79 0.10
C TRP A 126 11.93 9.15 1.30
N PRO A 127 11.65 8.61 2.51
CA PRO A 127 12.54 8.76 3.65
C PRO A 127 13.82 7.94 3.46
N THR A 128 14.97 8.53 3.79
CA THR A 128 16.27 7.83 3.84
C THR A 128 16.56 7.24 5.22
N THR A 129 15.76 7.59 6.22
CA THR A 129 15.82 7.04 7.59
C THR A 129 14.45 6.50 7.98
N GLY A 130 14.38 5.22 8.33
CA GLY A 130 13.12 4.54 8.66
C GLY A 130 12.25 4.21 7.44
N PRO A 131 11.09 3.57 7.65
CA PRO A 131 10.18 3.20 6.57
C PRO A 131 9.25 4.34 6.16
N ALA A 132 8.84 4.32 4.88
CA ALA A 132 7.57 4.89 4.46
C ALA A 132 6.44 3.92 4.78
N THR A 133 5.34 4.42 5.36
CA THR A 133 4.17 3.60 5.70
C THR A 133 3.06 3.87 4.71
N PHE A 134 2.47 2.82 4.15
CA PHE A 134 1.32 2.88 3.26
C PHE A 134 0.14 2.22 3.96
N ASP A 135 -0.83 3.04 4.34
CA ASP A 135 -2.10 2.60 4.93
C ASP A 135 -3.03 2.14 3.82
N VAL A 136 -3.63 0.97 3.99
CA VAL A 136 -4.53 0.36 3.01
C VAL A 136 -5.87 0.09 3.68
N GLU A 137 -6.94 0.51 3.04
CA GLU A 137 -8.30 0.30 3.53
C GLU A 137 -9.17 -0.37 2.46
N ALA A 138 -10.06 -1.26 2.91
CA ALA A 138 -11.18 -1.75 2.13
C ALA A 138 -12.47 -1.09 2.65
N VAL A 139 -13.23 -0.46 1.76
CA VAL A 139 -14.41 0.34 2.08
C VAL A 139 -15.63 -0.22 1.35
N GLN A 140 -16.72 -0.45 2.09
CA GLN A 140 -18.03 -0.81 1.55
C GLN A 140 -19.10 0.14 2.09
N ASN A 141 -19.95 0.66 1.20
CA ASN A 141 -21.05 1.58 1.56
C ASN A 141 -20.57 2.77 2.43
N GLY A 142 -19.41 3.33 2.10
CA GLY A 142 -18.80 4.47 2.81
C GLY A 142 -18.23 4.14 4.19
N ARG A 143 -18.11 2.85 4.57
CA ARG A 143 -17.51 2.41 5.84
C ARG A 143 -16.29 1.54 5.58
N THR A 144 -15.19 1.82 6.29
CA THR A 144 -14.02 0.95 6.31
C THR A 144 -14.41 -0.38 6.96
N VAL A 145 -14.31 -1.46 6.19
CA VAL A 145 -14.63 -2.83 6.63
C VAL A 145 -13.38 -3.63 7.02
N ALA A 146 -12.21 -3.24 6.52
CA ALA A 146 -10.92 -3.78 6.93
C ALA A 146 -9.81 -2.77 6.63
N SER A 147 -8.73 -2.78 7.41
CA SER A 147 -7.54 -1.95 7.19
C SER A 147 -6.25 -2.68 7.57
N THR A 148 -5.15 -2.26 6.97
CA THR A 148 -3.80 -2.72 7.31
C THR A 148 -2.78 -1.67 6.84
N SER A 149 -1.50 -1.85 7.14
CA SER A 149 -0.44 -0.99 6.62
C SER A 149 0.76 -1.82 6.19
N VAL A 150 1.51 -1.33 5.21
CA VAL A 150 2.79 -1.90 4.78
C VAL A 150 3.92 -0.89 4.93
N ALA A 151 5.04 -1.33 5.52
CA ALA A 151 6.25 -0.56 5.69
C ALA A 151 7.21 -0.81 4.51
N ARG A 152 7.72 0.25 3.89
CA ARG A 152 8.65 0.14 2.75
C ARG A 152 9.92 0.96 3.01
N THR A 153 11.08 0.33 2.88
CA THR A 153 12.40 0.98 3.09
C THR A 153 13.28 0.87 1.86
N PHE A 154 14.32 1.69 1.75
CA PHE A 154 15.39 1.40 0.80
C PHE A 154 16.26 0.22 1.26
N TRP A 155 16.62 0.19 2.54
CA TRP A 155 17.57 -0.76 3.10
C TRP A 155 17.17 -1.25 4.49
N THR A 156 17.71 -2.40 4.90
CA THR A 156 17.59 -2.94 6.26
C THR A 156 18.73 -2.47 7.16
N ALA A 157 19.91 -2.21 6.58
CA ALA A 157 21.06 -1.61 7.26
C ALA A 157 21.48 -0.32 6.51
N PRO A 158 21.71 0.80 7.22
CA PRO A 158 21.96 2.09 6.57
C PRO A 158 23.28 2.10 5.79
N PRO A 159 23.29 2.61 4.54
CA PRO A 159 24.51 2.78 3.77
C PRO A 159 25.32 3.97 4.29
N LYS A 160 26.58 4.04 3.88
CA LYS A 160 27.36 5.28 3.96
C LYS A 160 27.00 6.16 2.77
N ILE A 161 26.43 7.33 3.05
CA ILE A 161 26.09 8.34 2.04
C ILE A 161 27.10 9.48 2.13
N THR A 162 27.61 9.96 1.01
CA THR A 162 28.49 11.14 0.96
C THR A 162 28.11 11.99 -0.24
N SER A 163 27.80 13.26 0.01
CA SER A 163 27.45 14.25 -1.00
C SER A 163 28.67 15.06 -1.40
N PHE A 164 28.75 15.38 -2.69
CA PHE A 164 29.83 16.16 -3.31
C PHE A 164 29.26 17.44 -3.91
N THR A 165 30.03 18.51 -3.84
CA THR A 165 29.65 19.83 -4.34
C THR A 165 30.67 20.35 -5.33
N ARG A 166 30.21 21.15 -6.31
CA ARG A 166 31.11 21.68 -7.34
C ARG A 166 32.26 22.51 -6.74
N ALA A 167 31.98 23.23 -5.66
CA ALA A 167 32.94 24.13 -5.02
C ALA A 167 34.05 23.39 -4.27
N ALA A 168 33.72 22.30 -3.56
CA ALA A 168 34.69 21.54 -2.76
C ALA A 168 35.36 20.41 -3.55
N ASP A 169 34.61 19.76 -4.43
CA ASP A 169 34.99 18.46 -5.00
C ASP A 169 35.17 18.51 -6.53
N GLY A 170 34.80 19.61 -7.18
CA GLY A 170 34.88 19.76 -8.64
C GLY A 170 33.74 19.11 -9.41
N PHE A 171 32.81 18.42 -8.75
CA PHE A 171 31.58 17.87 -9.33
C PHE A 171 30.41 17.88 -8.34
N VAL A 172 29.19 17.63 -8.80
CA VAL A 172 28.01 17.50 -7.92
C VAL A 172 27.52 16.07 -8.01
N GLY A 173 27.27 15.44 -6.87
CA GLY A 173 26.81 14.06 -6.85
C GLY A 173 26.66 13.46 -5.46
N THR A 174 26.23 12.22 -5.41
CA THR A 174 26.03 11.47 -4.17
C THR A 174 26.59 10.06 -4.32
N SER A 175 27.56 9.70 -3.47
CA SER A 175 27.99 8.31 -3.33
C SER A 175 27.17 7.60 -2.26
N VAL A 176 26.80 6.36 -2.56
CA VAL A 176 26.01 5.48 -1.70
C VAL A 176 26.71 4.13 -1.65
N VAL A 177 27.29 3.82 -0.50
CA VAL A 177 28.01 2.57 -0.26
C VAL A 177 27.19 1.69 0.69
N PRO A 178 26.70 0.52 0.23
CA PRO A 178 25.92 -0.40 1.07
C PRO A 178 26.68 -0.79 2.34
N ALA A 179 25.94 -1.01 3.43
CA ALA A 179 26.52 -1.54 4.66
C ALA A 179 27.21 -2.89 4.38
N GLY A 180 28.47 -3.03 4.81
CA GLY A 180 29.24 -4.25 4.59
C GLY A 180 29.70 -4.49 3.15
N ALA A 181 29.61 -3.50 2.26
CA ALA A 181 30.11 -3.61 0.90
C ALA A 181 31.60 -4.00 0.87
N GLN A 182 31.93 -4.97 0.03
CA GLN A 182 33.31 -5.38 -0.24
C GLN A 182 33.85 -4.64 -1.47
N ARG A 183 35.18 -4.66 -1.66
CA ARG A 183 35.79 -4.16 -2.90
C ARG A 183 35.25 -4.96 -4.08
N GLY A 184 34.83 -4.27 -5.13
CA GLY A 184 34.19 -4.88 -6.28
C GLY A 184 33.69 -3.84 -7.28
N PRO A 185 32.86 -4.25 -8.25
CA PRO A 185 32.29 -3.33 -9.22
C PRO A 185 31.42 -2.27 -8.55
N ALA A 186 31.47 -1.05 -9.08
CA ALA A 186 30.64 0.07 -8.69
C ALA A 186 29.94 0.65 -9.92
N ALA A 187 28.80 1.30 -9.72
CA ALA A 187 28.05 1.97 -10.77
C ALA A 187 28.27 3.49 -10.73
N LEU A 188 28.45 4.09 -11.90
CA LEU A 188 28.25 5.52 -12.11
C LEU A 188 26.86 5.72 -12.69
N LEU A 189 26.02 6.49 -12.01
CA LEU A 189 24.66 6.79 -12.43
C LEU A 189 24.57 8.23 -12.93
N LEU A 190 24.09 8.38 -14.17
CA LEU A 190 23.81 9.67 -14.79
C LEU A 190 22.30 9.80 -15.03
N GLY A 191 21.75 10.98 -14.75
CA GLY A 191 20.34 11.30 -14.97
C GLY A 191 20.04 11.51 -16.46
N GLY A 192 18.79 11.89 -16.76
CA GLY A 192 18.33 12.26 -18.10
C GLY A 192 18.21 13.77 -18.28
N SER A 193 17.15 14.20 -18.98
CA SER A 193 16.81 15.61 -19.22
C SER A 193 16.19 16.33 -18.01
N GLU A 194 15.96 15.61 -16.91
CA GLU A 194 15.31 16.06 -15.68
C GLU A 194 16.21 16.97 -14.84
N GLY A 195 17.52 16.96 -15.10
CA GLY A 195 18.48 17.79 -14.36
C GLY A 195 18.75 17.29 -12.95
N GLY A 196 19.67 17.97 -12.27
CA GLY A 196 19.98 17.68 -10.87
C GLY A 196 20.69 16.33 -10.63
N ASP A 197 20.78 15.95 -9.35
CA ASP A 197 21.43 14.71 -8.91
C ASP A 197 20.41 13.55 -8.85
N PRO A 198 20.59 12.46 -9.62
CA PRO A 198 19.68 11.31 -9.64
C PRO A 198 19.90 10.37 -8.44
N ALA A 199 20.05 10.91 -7.23
CA ALA A 199 20.43 10.16 -6.03
C ALA A 199 19.48 9.01 -5.66
N ILE A 200 18.18 9.10 -6.00
CA ILE A 200 17.23 8.01 -5.77
C ILE A 200 17.65 6.73 -6.50
N GLY A 201 18.14 6.84 -7.74
CA GLY A 201 18.63 5.67 -8.47
C GLY A 201 19.88 5.08 -7.82
N ALA A 202 20.76 5.91 -7.25
CA ALA A 202 21.90 5.43 -6.47
C ALA A 202 21.46 4.70 -5.18
N TYR A 203 20.42 5.18 -4.51
CA TYR A 203 19.81 4.49 -3.36
C TYR A 203 19.24 3.12 -3.75
N LEU A 204 18.56 3.02 -4.89
CA LEU A 204 18.00 1.75 -5.39
C LEU A 204 19.08 0.72 -5.74
N LEU A 205 20.13 1.14 -6.45
CA LEU A 205 21.24 0.24 -6.80
C LEU A 205 22.00 -0.19 -5.55
N ALA A 206 22.24 0.73 -4.60
CA ALA A 206 22.87 0.42 -3.33
C ALA A 206 22.00 -0.51 -2.45
N ALA A 207 20.67 -0.37 -2.48
CA ALA A 207 19.76 -1.29 -1.81
C ALA A 207 19.89 -2.74 -2.32
N ARG A 208 20.37 -2.93 -3.56
CA ARG A 208 20.69 -4.22 -4.17
C ARG A 208 22.17 -4.62 -4.02
N GLY A 209 22.94 -3.89 -3.21
CA GLY A 209 24.32 -4.22 -2.88
C GLY A 209 25.36 -3.66 -3.86
N ILE A 210 24.98 -2.76 -4.76
CA ILE A 210 25.89 -2.15 -5.74
C ILE A 210 26.30 -0.77 -5.25
N PRO A 211 27.57 -0.56 -4.83
CA PRO A 211 28.08 0.79 -4.55
C PRO A 211 27.87 1.69 -5.76
N THR A 212 27.25 2.84 -5.56
CA THR A 212 26.85 3.71 -6.66
C THR A 212 27.21 5.16 -6.37
N LEU A 213 27.78 5.84 -7.38
CA LEU A 213 27.96 7.28 -7.41
C LEU A 213 26.96 7.86 -8.43
N SER A 214 26.02 8.69 -7.98
CA SER A 214 25.24 9.53 -8.88
C SER A 214 25.97 10.84 -9.15
N VAL A 215 25.92 11.33 -10.38
CA VAL A 215 26.55 12.61 -10.78
C VAL A 215 25.54 13.47 -11.52
N ALA A 216 25.35 14.69 -11.04
CA ALA A 216 24.64 15.73 -11.76
C ALA A 216 25.60 16.41 -12.75
N TYR A 217 25.10 16.80 -13.92
CA TYR A 217 25.91 17.48 -14.95
C TYR A 217 25.28 18.77 -15.49
N PHE A 218 24.04 19.08 -15.08
CA PHE A 218 23.34 20.34 -15.30
C PHE A 218 22.20 20.48 -14.27
N GLU A 219 21.63 21.68 -14.15
CA GLU A 219 20.53 22.01 -13.21
C GLU A 219 20.81 21.62 -11.75
N ALA A 220 22.06 21.77 -11.33
CA ALA A 220 22.48 21.66 -9.94
C ALA A 220 23.38 22.85 -9.55
N PRO A 221 23.55 23.15 -8.25
CA PRO A 221 24.36 24.28 -7.80
C PRO A 221 25.77 24.28 -8.40
N GLY A 222 26.12 25.36 -9.10
CA GLY A 222 27.43 25.52 -9.76
C GLY A 222 27.57 24.80 -11.11
N LEU A 223 26.50 24.19 -11.64
CA LEU A 223 26.47 23.57 -12.96
C LEU A 223 25.67 24.42 -13.97
N PRO A 224 25.81 24.16 -15.29
CA PRO A 224 25.00 24.82 -16.31
C PRO A 224 23.50 24.66 -16.04
N SER A 225 22.71 25.68 -16.37
CA SER A 225 21.25 25.66 -16.20
C SER A 225 20.50 24.98 -17.34
N ALA A 226 21.19 24.42 -18.33
CA ALA A 226 20.59 23.79 -19.50
C ALA A 226 21.43 22.62 -19.98
N LEU A 227 20.77 21.61 -20.52
CA LEU A 227 21.39 20.43 -21.12
C LEU A 227 21.97 20.77 -22.51
N ARG A 228 23.11 21.48 -22.53
CA ARG A 228 23.77 21.90 -23.77
C ARG A 228 25.28 21.89 -23.64
N ASN A 229 25.95 21.26 -24.60
CA ASN A 229 27.42 21.22 -24.71
C ASN A 229 28.10 20.80 -23.39
N ILE A 230 27.62 19.71 -22.78
CA ILE A 230 28.19 19.18 -21.53
C ILE A 230 29.58 18.59 -21.85
N PRO A 231 30.67 19.15 -21.28
CA PRO A 231 32.02 18.67 -21.56
C PRO A 231 32.24 17.29 -20.94
N LEU A 232 32.78 16.35 -21.71
CA LEU A 232 33.01 14.99 -21.21
C LEU A 232 34.12 14.93 -20.15
N GLU A 233 35.06 15.87 -20.20
CA GLU A 233 36.15 16.04 -19.24
C GLU A 233 35.65 16.32 -17.82
N TYR A 234 34.40 16.81 -17.68
CA TYR A 234 33.76 16.97 -16.38
C TYR A 234 33.67 15.64 -15.61
N PHE A 235 33.51 14.53 -16.32
CA PHE A 235 33.33 13.20 -15.72
C PHE A 235 34.65 12.54 -15.31
N ASP A 236 35.82 13.10 -15.66
CA ASP A 236 37.11 12.55 -15.23
C ASP A 236 37.29 12.63 -13.72
N THR A 237 36.84 13.72 -13.09
CA THR A 237 36.95 13.92 -11.64
C THR A 237 36.18 12.87 -10.83
N PRO A 238 34.88 12.63 -11.06
CA PRO A 238 34.15 11.59 -10.32
C PRO A 238 34.58 10.15 -10.63
N LEU A 239 35.40 9.92 -11.66
CA LEU A 239 35.91 8.60 -12.05
C LEU A 239 37.28 8.25 -11.44
N ARG A 240 37.95 9.19 -10.77
CA ARG A 240 39.26 8.99 -10.13
C ARG A 240 39.14 8.64 -8.65
#